data_AF-A0AAD6BAC2-F1
#
_entry.id   AF-A0AAD6BAC2-F1
#
_cell.length_a   1.000
_cell.length_b   1.000
_cell.length_c   1.000
_cell.angle_alpha   90.00
_cell.angle_beta   90.00
_cell.angle_gamma   90.00
#
_symmetry.space_group_name_H-M   'P 1'
#
loop_
_entity.id
_entity.type
_entity.pdbx_description
1 polymer ?
#
loop_
_entity_poly.entity_id
_entity_poly.type
_entity_poly.pdbx_seq_one_letter_code
_entity_poly.pdbx_strand_id
1 'polypeptide(L)'
;MVNSGNKVRLQKLLKEQLKTRVCRVQGEIIYCEGERSTNLGTGVASRDYVFKHAEADTILLSAYAKLRSRNYTGTVVLDCEDTDVFVQVAYVSQHLPDDLLIRRKHAFLNCQAMLSEEVAKIIIPLHVITGSDHTSGFYGHGKKKVMEKVMTNPETRQLLGRMLPVGRPELPRGTN
;
A
#
# COMPACT_ATOMS: atom_id res chain seq x y z
N MET A 1 -5.39 -9.78 22.75
CA MET A 1 -6.79 -9.60 22.30
C MET A 1 -7.03 -8.13 22.02
N VAL A 2 -7.10 -7.73 20.75
CA VAL A 2 -7.46 -6.35 20.37
C VAL A 2 -8.96 -6.21 20.56
N ASN A 3 -9.39 -5.26 21.39
CA ASN A 3 -10.79 -5.06 21.73
C ASN A 3 -11.53 -4.50 20.50
N SER A 4 -12.11 -5.38 19.68
CA SER A 4 -12.72 -5.06 18.38
C SER A 4 -13.78 -3.96 18.46
N GLY A 5 -14.49 -3.88 19.59
CA GLY A 5 -15.46 -2.81 19.87
C GLY A 5 -14.85 -1.41 19.92
N ASN A 6 -13.62 -1.26 20.42
CA ASN A 6 -12.95 0.05 20.47
C ASN A 6 -12.54 0.52 19.07
N LYS A 7 -12.07 -0.38 18.22
CA LYS A 7 -11.70 -0.07 16.83
C LYS A 7 -12.91 0.41 16.03
N VAL A 8 -14.04 -0.30 16.12
CA VAL A 8 -15.28 0.06 15.43
C VAL A 8 -15.81 1.42 15.95
N ARG A 9 -15.78 1.66 17.26
CA ARG A 9 -16.19 2.95 17.85
C ARG A 9 -15.31 4.10 17.37
N LEU A 10 -13.98 3.90 17.30
CA LEU A 10 -13.05 4.90 16.80
C LEU A 10 -13.30 5.19 15.31
N GLN A 11 -13.49 4.16 14.48
CA GLN A 11 -13.81 4.34 13.06
C GLN A 11 -15.10 5.16 12.88
N LYS A 12 -16.16 4.84 13.63
CA LYS A 12 -17.41 5.60 13.60
C LYS A 12 -17.20 7.06 14.02
N LEU A 13 -16.46 7.30 15.10
CA LEU A 13 -16.14 8.66 15.56
C LEU A 13 -15.36 9.46 14.49
N LEU A 14 -14.33 8.86 13.91
CA LEU A 14 -13.52 9.49 12.86
C LEU A 14 -14.36 9.79 11.61
N LYS A 15 -15.23 8.88 11.19
CA LYS A 15 -16.15 9.08 10.06
C LYS A 15 -17.06 10.29 10.29
N GLU A 16 -17.65 10.42 11.48
CA GLU A 16 -18.49 11.59 11.82
C GLU A 16 -17.68 12.90 11.88
N GLN A 17 -16.47 12.87 12.44
CA GLN A 17 -15.57 14.04 12.45
C GLN A 17 -15.12 14.45 11.04
N LEU A 18 -14.91 13.50 10.13
CA LEU A 18 -14.56 13.79 8.74
C LEU A 18 -15.74 14.39 7.97
N LYS A 19 -16.97 13.92 8.20
CA LYS A 19 -18.18 14.49 7.58
C LYS A 19 -18.35 15.97 7.87
N THR A 20 -18.09 16.42 9.11
CA THR A 20 -18.21 17.85 9.47
C THR A 20 -17.15 18.73 8.80
N ARG A 21 -16.04 18.14 8.37
CA ARG A 21 -14.94 18.84 7.69
C ARG A 21 -14.99 18.72 6.17
N VAL A 22 -15.75 17.76 5.64
CA VAL A 22 -15.84 17.44 4.22
C VAL A 22 -16.23 18.64 3.37
N CYS A 23 -17.12 19.50 3.88
CA CYS A 23 -17.58 20.71 3.17
C CYS A 23 -16.48 21.75 2.95
N ARG A 24 -15.32 21.60 3.62
CA ARG A 24 -14.17 22.50 3.51
C ARG A 24 -13.13 22.03 2.50
N VAL A 25 -13.32 20.85 1.90
CA VAL A 25 -12.39 20.27 0.93
C VAL A 25 -12.96 20.43 -0.47
N GLN A 26 -12.19 21.04 -1.37
CA GLN A 26 -12.49 20.99 -2.80
C GLN A 26 -12.10 19.61 -3.33
N GLY A 27 -13.08 18.71 -3.44
CA GLY A 27 -12.88 17.37 -4.00
C GLY A 27 -13.81 16.32 -3.41
N GLU A 28 -13.70 15.10 -3.93
CA GLU A 28 -14.42 13.95 -3.39
C GLU A 28 -13.65 13.32 -2.23
N ILE A 29 -14.36 12.98 -1.15
CA ILE A 29 -13.79 12.22 -0.04
C ILE A 29 -14.51 10.88 0.04
N ILE A 30 -13.80 9.82 -0.31
CA ILE A 30 -14.31 8.44 -0.23
C ILE A 30 -13.78 7.79 1.05
N TYR A 31 -14.70 7.34 1.91
CA TYR A 31 -14.38 6.59 3.12
C TYR A 31 -14.58 5.10 2.87
N CYS A 32 -13.51 4.32 2.98
CA CYS A 32 -13.48 2.89 2.71
C CYS A 32 -13.52 2.04 4.00
N GLU A 33 -14.50 1.15 4.09
CA GLU A 33 -14.74 0.21 5.21
C GLU A 33 -14.72 -1.24 4.71
N GLY A 34 -13.74 -1.57 3.86
CA GLY A 34 -13.66 -2.87 3.19
C GLY A 34 -14.78 -3.03 2.15
N GLU A 35 -15.81 -3.81 2.49
CA GLU A 35 -16.92 -4.14 1.58
C GLU A 35 -17.86 -2.97 1.28
N ARG A 36 -17.72 -1.87 2.01
CA ARG A 36 -18.55 -0.68 1.83
C ARG A 36 -17.65 0.54 1.73
N SER A 37 -17.93 1.38 0.75
CA SER A 37 -17.34 2.70 0.65
C SER A 37 -18.42 3.75 0.49
N THR A 38 -18.19 4.91 1.08
CA THR A 38 -19.17 6.02 1.08
C THR A 38 -18.47 7.28 0.62
N ASN A 39 -19.05 8.00 -0.33
CA ASN A 39 -18.66 9.38 -0.58
C ASN A 39 -19.20 10.23 0.59
N LEU A 40 -18.31 10.78 1.42
CA LEU A 40 -18.69 11.51 2.62
C LEU A 40 -19.38 12.85 2.32
N GLY A 41 -19.15 13.44 1.15
CA GLY A 41 -19.80 14.67 0.70
C GLY A 41 -21.26 14.46 0.32
N THR A 42 -21.57 13.35 -0.35
CA THR A 42 -22.94 13.05 -0.84
C THR A 42 -23.69 12.06 0.04
N GLY A 43 -22.99 11.32 0.90
CA GLY A 43 -23.55 10.19 1.67
C GLY A 43 -23.85 8.95 0.83
N VAL A 44 -23.58 8.97 -0.48
CA VAL A 44 -23.91 7.89 -1.39
C VAL A 44 -22.85 6.79 -1.32
N ALA A 45 -23.29 5.54 -1.38
CA ALA A 45 -22.40 4.38 -1.47
C ALA A 45 -21.57 4.43 -2.76
N SER A 46 -20.24 4.43 -2.62
CA SER A 46 -19.32 4.31 -3.74
C SER A 46 -19.19 2.83 -4.11
N ARG A 47 -19.75 2.46 -5.27
CA ARG A 47 -19.58 1.11 -5.85
C ARG A 47 -18.17 0.88 -6.36
N ASP A 48 -17.42 1.97 -6.49
CA ASP A 48 -16.11 1.93 -7.11
C ASP A 48 -15.03 1.46 -6.16
N TYR A 49 -15.12 1.79 -4.89
CA TYR A 49 -14.07 1.47 -3.92
C TYR A 49 -14.51 0.34 -2.99
N VAL A 50 -15.02 -0.77 -3.53
CA VAL A 50 -15.46 -1.92 -2.72
C VAL A 50 -14.38 -2.98 -2.70
N PHE A 51 -13.84 -3.28 -1.51
CA PHE A 51 -12.73 -4.21 -1.32
C PHE A 51 -13.12 -5.31 -0.31
N LYS A 52 -13.43 -6.51 -0.82
CA LYS A 52 -13.87 -7.64 0.02
C LYS A 52 -12.73 -8.18 0.87
N HIS A 53 -12.97 -8.30 2.18
CA HIS A 53 -12.02 -8.83 3.17
C HIS A 53 -10.60 -8.22 3.12
N ALA A 54 -10.48 -6.98 2.64
CA ALA A 54 -9.19 -6.34 2.49
C ALA A 54 -8.75 -5.65 3.78
N GLU A 55 -7.50 -5.86 4.17
CA GLU A 55 -6.83 -5.10 5.21
C GLU A 55 -6.57 -3.66 4.75
N ALA A 56 -6.20 -2.76 5.67
CA ALA A 56 -6.09 -1.33 5.37
C ALA A 56 -4.98 -1.01 4.35
N ASP A 57 -3.85 -1.70 4.44
CA ASP A 57 -2.74 -1.66 3.48
C ASP A 57 -3.19 -2.11 2.08
N THR A 58 -3.96 -3.20 2.02
CA THR A 58 -4.52 -3.77 0.80
C THR A 58 -5.53 -2.80 0.17
N ILE A 59 -6.37 -2.17 0.98
CA ILE A 59 -7.32 -1.13 0.53
C ILE A 59 -6.56 0.07 -0.06
N LEU A 60 -5.48 0.53 0.59
CA LEU A 60 -4.67 1.65 0.10
C LEU A 60 -4.10 1.37 -1.29
N LEU A 61 -3.45 0.21 -1.48
CA LEU A 61 -2.90 -0.15 -2.78
C LEU A 61 -3.99 -0.44 -3.83
N SER A 62 -5.11 -1.02 -3.43
CA SER A 62 -6.22 -1.31 -4.36
C SER A 62 -6.89 -0.02 -4.84
N ALA A 63 -7.04 0.97 -3.95
CA ALA A 63 -7.50 2.31 -4.32
C ALA A 63 -6.52 2.99 -5.28
N TYR A 64 -5.21 2.88 -5.03
CA TYR A 64 -4.19 3.37 -5.94
C TYR A 64 -4.28 2.72 -7.33
N ALA A 65 -4.32 1.39 -7.39
CA ALA A 65 -4.45 0.66 -8.65
C ALA A 65 -5.72 1.05 -9.42
N LYS A 66 -6.83 1.28 -8.70
CA LYS A 66 -8.08 1.72 -9.31
C LYS A 66 -8.03 3.16 -9.85
N LEU A 67 -7.32 4.07 -9.19
CA LEU A 67 -7.08 5.41 -9.73
C LEU A 67 -6.30 5.32 -11.04
N ARG A 68 -5.24 4.50 -11.08
CA ARG A 68 -4.42 4.31 -12.28
C ARG A 68 -5.18 3.63 -13.42
N SER A 69 -6.02 2.63 -13.13
CA SER A 69 -6.85 1.98 -14.16
C SER A 69 -7.90 2.90 -14.80
N ARG A 70 -8.16 4.06 -14.17
CA ARG A 70 -9.00 5.14 -14.71
C ARG A 70 -8.21 6.20 -15.48
N ASN A 71 -6.96 5.91 -15.82
CA ASN A 71 -6.03 6.82 -16.49
C ASN A 71 -5.78 8.11 -15.70
N TYR A 72 -5.87 8.08 -14.36
CA TYR A 72 -5.42 9.21 -13.55
C TYR A 72 -3.89 9.26 -13.58
N THR A 73 -3.34 10.32 -14.17
CA THR A 73 -1.88 10.53 -14.32
C THR A 73 -1.29 11.50 -13.30
N GLY A 74 -2.13 12.11 -12.45
CA GLY A 74 -1.66 13.03 -11.42
C GLY A 74 -0.85 12.33 -10.32
N THR A 75 -0.18 13.13 -9.49
CA THR A 75 0.55 12.64 -8.32
C THR A 75 -0.43 12.05 -7.31
N VAL A 76 -0.18 10.80 -6.89
CA VAL A 76 -0.91 10.18 -5.78
C VAL A 76 -0.02 10.22 -4.53
N VAL A 77 -0.59 10.70 -3.43
CA VAL A 77 0.08 10.71 -2.12
C VAL A 77 -0.61 9.74 -1.18
N LEU A 78 0.14 8.74 -0.72
CA LEU A 78 -0.29 7.84 0.35
C LEU A 78 0.12 8.43 1.69
N ASP A 79 -0.84 8.57 2.59
CA ASP A 79 -0.61 9.07 3.95
C ASP A 79 -0.74 7.91 4.93
N CYS A 80 0.37 7.25 5.23
CA CYS A 80 0.42 6.05 6.06
C CYS A 80 1.77 5.94 6.76
N GLU A 81 1.76 5.51 8.03
CA GLU A 81 2.99 5.24 8.80
C GLU A 81 3.30 3.75 8.94
N ASP A 82 2.48 2.88 8.35
CA ASP A 82 2.64 1.43 8.40
C ASP A 82 3.83 0.97 7.53
N THR A 83 4.81 0.32 8.14
CA THR A 83 6.04 -0.14 7.47
C THR A 83 5.78 -1.19 6.40
N ASP A 84 4.69 -1.96 6.51
CA ASP A 84 4.29 -2.95 5.51
C ASP A 84 3.86 -2.23 4.22
N VAL A 85 3.20 -1.07 4.33
CA VAL A 85 2.85 -0.23 3.16
C VAL A 85 4.11 0.32 2.50
N PHE A 86 5.14 0.75 3.25
CA PHE A 86 6.41 1.22 2.65
C PHE A 86 7.08 0.14 1.78
N VAL A 87 7.05 -1.12 2.22
CA VAL A 87 7.58 -2.25 1.46
C VAL A 87 6.78 -2.46 0.17
N GLN A 88 5.45 -2.47 0.29
CA GLN A 88 4.57 -2.70 -0.84
C GLN A 88 4.65 -1.59 -1.90
N VAL A 89 4.66 -0.30 -1.50
CA VAL A 89 4.72 0.83 -2.45
C VAL A 89 6.07 0.93 -3.14
N ALA A 90 7.16 0.58 -2.47
CA ALA A 90 8.49 0.55 -3.08
C ALA A 90 8.61 -0.52 -4.17
N TYR A 91 7.84 -1.62 -4.05
CA TYR A 91 7.72 -2.62 -5.11
C TYR A 91 6.79 -2.17 -6.24
N VAL A 92 5.57 -1.71 -5.89
CA VAL A 92 4.52 -1.36 -6.86
C VAL A 92 4.92 -0.19 -7.75
N SER A 93 5.61 0.81 -7.19
CA SER A 93 6.07 2.01 -7.93
C SER A 93 7.12 1.72 -9.01
N GLN A 94 7.78 0.55 -8.99
CA GLN A 94 8.67 0.15 -10.09
C GLN A 94 7.90 -0.41 -11.29
N HIS A 95 6.64 -0.81 -11.10
CA HIS A 95 5.83 -1.51 -12.09
C HIS A 95 4.71 -0.63 -12.67
N LEU A 96 4.46 0.54 -12.05
CA LEU A 96 3.47 1.51 -12.50
C LEU A 96 4.19 2.83 -12.78
N PRO A 97 4.07 3.39 -14.00
CA PRO A 97 4.94 4.46 -14.50
C PRO A 97 4.67 5.84 -13.90
N ASP A 98 3.66 5.99 -13.04
CA ASP A 98 3.16 7.29 -12.60
C ASP A 98 3.60 7.66 -11.17
N ASP A 99 3.67 8.97 -10.91
CA ASP A 99 4.15 9.54 -9.63
C ASP A 99 3.36 9.07 -8.41
N LEU A 100 4.01 8.23 -7.60
CA LEU A 100 3.52 7.77 -6.30
C LEU A 100 4.44 8.29 -5.18
N LEU A 101 3.88 9.10 -4.29
CA LEU A 101 4.55 9.59 -3.09
C LEU A 101 3.96 8.94 -1.85
N ILE A 102 4.79 8.72 -0.83
CA ILE A 102 4.33 8.37 0.52
C ILE A 102 4.74 9.45 1.51
N ARG A 103 3.81 9.90 2.33
CA ARG A 103 4.08 10.88 3.39
C ARG A 103 4.65 10.16 4.60
N ARG A 104 5.80 10.62 5.08
CA ARG A 104 6.41 10.18 6.34
C ARG A 104 6.70 11.41 7.20
N LYS A 105 5.99 11.54 8.33
CA LYS A 105 6.05 12.73 9.17
C LYS A 105 5.76 14.01 8.34
N HIS A 106 6.77 14.85 8.14
CA HIS A 106 6.66 16.12 7.42
C HIS A 106 7.28 16.07 6.00
N ALA A 107 7.69 14.88 5.53
CA ALA A 107 8.33 14.71 4.22
C ALA A 107 7.50 13.84 3.29
N PHE A 108 7.59 14.11 1.98
CA PHE A 108 7.08 13.25 0.93
C PHE A 108 8.25 12.50 0.30
N LEU A 109 8.13 11.17 0.22
CA LEU A 109 9.15 10.31 -0.39
C LEU A 109 8.62 9.81 -1.73
N ASN A 110 9.41 9.97 -2.79
CA ASN A 110 9.12 9.33 -4.08
C ASN A 110 9.35 7.82 -3.94
N CYS A 111 8.28 7.04 -4.13
CA CYS A 111 8.31 5.60 -3.90
C CYS A 111 9.25 4.86 -4.87
N GLN A 112 9.36 5.34 -6.11
CA GLN A 112 10.24 4.76 -7.12
C GLN A 112 11.72 4.98 -6.78
N ALA A 113 12.03 6.07 -6.08
CA ALA A 113 13.39 6.41 -5.64
C ALA A 113 13.77 5.78 -4.29
N MET A 114 12.86 5.06 -3.62
CA MET A 114 13.13 4.49 -2.29
C MET A 114 14.16 3.36 -2.32
N LEU A 115 14.18 2.57 -3.39
CA LEU A 115 15.02 1.38 -3.55
C LEU A 115 15.63 1.39 -4.95
N SER A 116 16.82 0.81 -5.09
CA SER A 116 17.31 0.47 -6.43
C SER A 116 16.45 -0.61 -7.06
N GLU A 117 16.44 -0.68 -8.40
CA GLU A 117 15.67 -1.69 -9.14
C GLU A 117 16.01 -3.13 -8.70
N GLU A 118 17.29 -3.40 -8.45
CA GLU A 118 17.77 -4.71 -7.96
C GLU A 118 17.14 -5.07 -6.60
N VAL A 119 17.06 -4.10 -5.69
CA VAL A 119 16.52 -4.32 -4.34
C VAL A 119 14.99 -4.43 -4.39
N ALA A 120 14.33 -3.62 -5.21
CA ALA A 120 12.89 -3.66 -5.35
C ALA A 120 12.40 -5.04 -5.84
N LYS A 121 13.16 -5.72 -6.73
CA LYS A 121 12.83 -7.07 -7.21
C LYS A 121 12.81 -8.14 -6.11
N ILE A 122 13.49 -7.91 -4.99
CA ILE A 122 13.62 -8.90 -3.90
C ILE A 122 12.93 -8.45 -2.61
N ILE A 123 12.39 -7.23 -2.54
CA ILE A 123 11.91 -6.66 -1.27
C ILE A 123 10.69 -7.41 -0.71
N ILE A 124 9.76 -7.84 -1.57
CA ILE A 124 8.59 -8.64 -1.17
C ILE A 124 9.00 -10.01 -0.63
N PRO A 125 9.75 -10.86 -1.35
CA PRO A 125 10.15 -12.16 -0.82
C PRO A 125 11.05 -12.03 0.42
N LEU A 126 11.91 -11.00 0.48
CA LEU A 126 12.67 -10.69 1.67
C LEU A 126 11.75 -10.39 2.86
N HIS A 127 10.75 -9.53 2.65
CA HIS A 127 9.77 -9.19 3.68
C HIS A 127 8.97 -10.39 4.14
N VAL A 128 8.56 -11.27 3.23
CA VAL A 128 7.86 -12.54 3.55
C VAL A 128 8.72 -13.43 4.45
N ILE A 129 10.00 -13.59 4.14
CA ILE A 129 10.92 -14.45 4.91
C ILE A 129 11.23 -13.84 6.29
N THR A 130 11.44 -12.53 6.35
CA THR A 130 11.72 -11.85 7.63
C THR A 130 10.46 -11.60 8.46
N GLY A 131 9.29 -11.68 7.83
CA GLY A 131 7.99 -11.27 8.36
C GLY A 131 7.86 -9.77 8.64
N SER A 132 6.73 -9.38 9.24
CA SER A 132 6.52 -8.01 9.74
C SER A 132 7.40 -7.75 10.97
N ASP A 133 7.40 -6.52 11.48
CA ASP A 133 8.26 -6.16 12.62
C ASP A 133 7.99 -7.05 13.85
N HIS A 134 6.74 -7.47 14.05
CA HIS A 134 6.36 -8.43 15.08
C HIS A 134 6.96 -9.83 14.87
N THR A 135 6.95 -10.32 13.64
CA THR A 135 7.46 -11.66 13.30
C THR A 135 8.99 -11.70 13.32
N SER A 136 9.64 -10.65 12.80
CA SER A 136 11.12 -10.56 12.77
C SER A 136 11.74 -10.51 14.17
N GLY A 137 11.06 -9.84 15.12
CA GLY A 137 11.48 -9.80 16.52
C GLY A 137 11.36 -11.16 17.22
N PHE A 138 10.35 -11.96 16.86
CA PHE A 138 10.14 -13.30 17.42
C PHE A 138 11.25 -14.30 17.04
N TYR A 139 11.72 -14.26 15.79
CA TYR A 139 12.76 -15.17 15.28
C TYR A 139 14.21 -14.69 15.51
N GLY A 140 14.42 -13.54 16.15
CA GLY A 140 15.75 -13.04 16.51
C GLY A 140 16.62 -12.56 15.32
N HIS A 141 16.04 -12.46 14.13
CA HIS A 141 16.73 -11.98 12.93
C HIS A 141 16.20 -10.61 12.53
N GLY A 142 16.97 -9.54 12.84
CA GLY A 142 16.61 -8.20 12.42
C GLY A 142 16.69 -8.04 10.89
N LYS A 143 15.65 -7.44 10.29
CA LYS A 143 15.54 -7.23 8.83
C LYS A 143 16.79 -6.63 8.20
N LYS A 144 17.44 -5.68 8.91
CA LYS A 144 18.70 -5.07 8.49
C LYS A 144 19.82 -6.10 8.28
N LYS A 145 20.03 -7.01 9.23
CA LYS A 145 21.11 -8.03 9.13
C LYS A 145 20.85 -9.03 8.01
N VAL A 146 19.58 -9.40 7.81
CA VAL A 146 19.20 -10.29 6.70
C VAL A 146 19.44 -9.58 5.37
N MET A 147 19.01 -8.33 5.26
CA MET A 147 19.25 -7.49 4.08
C MET A 147 20.74 -7.37 3.76
N GLU A 148 21.60 -7.07 4.75
CA GLU A 148 23.05 -6.99 4.57
C GLU A 148 23.64 -8.28 3.99
N LYS A 149 23.21 -9.45 4.50
CA LYS A 149 23.65 -10.77 3.97
C LYS A 149 23.15 -11.04 2.55
N VAL A 150 21.93 -10.63 2.24
CA VAL A 150 21.36 -10.80 0.89
C VAL A 150 22.10 -9.90 -0.11
N MET A 151 22.45 -8.68 0.28
CA MET A 151 23.18 -7.75 -0.57
C MET A 151 24.63 -8.18 -0.87
N THR A 152 25.24 -9.00 0.00
CA THR A 152 26.58 -9.56 -0.26
C THR A 152 26.56 -10.90 -1.00
N ASN A 153 25.40 -11.54 -1.19
CA ASN A 153 25.28 -12.84 -1.85
C ASN A 153 24.40 -12.77 -3.12
N PRO A 154 25.02 -12.77 -4.33
CA PRO A 154 24.29 -12.74 -5.60
C PRO A 154 23.35 -13.93 -5.83
N GLU A 155 23.74 -15.14 -5.40
CA GLU A 155 22.93 -16.35 -5.56
C GLU A 155 21.63 -16.24 -4.76
N THR A 156 21.72 -15.74 -3.52
CA THR A 156 20.55 -15.48 -2.68
C THR A 156 19.62 -14.46 -3.33
N ARG A 157 20.14 -13.38 -3.93
CA ARG A 157 19.29 -12.41 -4.64
C ARG A 157 18.61 -13.02 -5.85
N GLN A 158 19.33 -13.85 -6.60
CA GLN A 158 18.76 -14.55 -7.75
C GLN A 158 17.65 -15.52 -7.31
N LEU A 159 17.85 -16.24 -6.20
CA LEU A 159 16.84 -17.14 -5.65
C LEU A 159 15.59 -16.36 -5.22
N LEU A 160 15.77 -15.28 -4.44
CA LEU A 160 14.67 -14.43 -3.98
C LEU A 160 13.89 -13.82 -5.16
N GLY A 161 14.58 -13.33 -6.18
CA GLY A 161 13.95 -12.77 -7.38
C GLY A 161 13.08 -13.76 -8.14
N ARG A 162 13.28 -15.07 -7.97
CA ARG A 162 12.44 -16.14 -8.55
C ARG A 162 11.23 -16.50 -7.70
N MET A 163 11.16 -16.05 -6.44
CA MET A 163 10.08 -16.39 -5.49
C MET A 163 8.83 -15.50 -5.63
N LEU A 164 8.89 -14.43 -6.43
CA LEU A 164 7.69 -13.64 -6.72
C LEU A 164 6.69 -14.50 -7.51
N PRO A 165 5.40 -14.52 -7.13
CA PRO A 165 4.40 -15.25 -7.88
C PRO A 165 4.39 -14.75 -9.33
N VAL A 166 4.57 -15.69 -10.25
CA VAL A 166 4.48 -15.48 -11.69
C VAL A 166 3.08 -14.95 -11.99
N GLY A 167 3.01 -13.65 -12.24
CA GLY A 167 1.79 -12.95 -12.59
C GLY A 167 2.16 -11.56 -13.04
N ARG A 168 2.77 -11.45 -14.23
CA ARG A 168 2.64 -10.19 -14.98
C ARG A 168 1.14 -10.02 -15.19
N PRO A 169 0.48 -8.97 -14.68
CA PRO A 169 -0.77 -8.58 -15.31
C PRO A 169 -0.37 -8.17 -16.72
N GLU A 170 -0.68 -9.00 -17.71
CA GLU A 170 -0.80 -8.50 -19.07
C GLU A 170 -1.87 -7.41 -18.98
N LEU A 171 -1.45 -6.15 -19.00
CA LEU A 171 -2.36 -5.05 -19.28
C LEU A 171 -3.14 -5.46 -20.53
N PRO A 172 -4.49 -5.41 -20.52
CA PRO A 172 -5.27 -5.78 -21.68
C PRO A 172 -4.73 -4.95 -22.85
N ARG A 173 -4.16 -5.63 -23.84
CA ARG A 173 -3.76 -4.98 -25.09
C ARG A 173 -5.03 -4.39 -25.65
N GLY A 174 -5.09 -3.06 -25.73
CA GLY A 174 -6.18 -2.37 -26.39
C GLY A 174 -6.33 -2.97 -27.78
N THR A 175 -7.42 -3.67 -28.01
CA THR A 175 -7.87 -4.01 -29.35
C THR A 175 -8.39 -2.73 -29.96
N ASN A 176 -7.65 -2.21 -30.94
CA ASN A 176 -8.16 -1.24 -31.92
C ASN A 176 -9.41 -1.78 -32.62
#